data_AF-A0A531L0I2-F1
#
_entry.id   AF-A0A531L0I2-F1
#
_cell.length_a   1.000
_cell.length_b   1.000
_cell.length_c   1.000
_cell.angle_alpha   90.00
_cell.angle_beta   90.00
_cell.angle_gamma   90.00
#
_symmetry.space_group_name_H-M   'P 1'
#
loop_
_entity.id
_entity.type
_entity.pdbx_description
1 polymer ?
#
loop_
_entity_poly.entity_id
_entity_poly.type
_entity_poly.pdbx_seq_one_letter_code
_entity_poly.pdbx_strand_id
1 'polypeptide(L)' 'FWTAAQMLEHLGESASAIRLMGAVETVTSEGVLTPDVGGTATTQEVTDARLPENPRFERVTGFQ' A
#
# COMPACT_ATOMS: atom_id res chain seq x y z
N PHE A 1 8.67 0.59 0.22
CA PHE A 1 7.45 -0.14 0.62
C PHE A 1 7.70 -1.60 0.93
N TRP A 2 8.26 -2.37 0.01
CA TRP A 2 8.52 -3.81 0.21
C TRP A 2 9.35 -4.15 1.46
N THR A 3 10.38 -3.36 1.77
CA THR A 3 11.18 -3.52 2.99
C THR A 3 10.40 -3.23 4.28
N ALA A 4 9.47 -2.27 4.24
CA ALA A 4 8.59 -1.97 5.37
C ALA A 4 7.55 -3.09 5.59
N ALA A 5 7.05 -3.71 4.51
CA ALA A 5 6.19 -4.90 4.62
C ALA A 5 6.94 -6.08 5.24
N GLN A 6 8.17 -6.37 4.79
CA GLN A 6 9.02 -7.41 5.39
C GLN A 6 9.36 -7.12 6.86
N MET A 7 9.57 -5.84 7.22
CA MET A 7 9.77 -5.44 8.62
C MET A 7 8.52 -5.71 9.46
N LEU A 8 7.33 -5.39 8.96
CA LEU A 8 6.06 -5.66 9.64
C LEU A 8 5.84 -7.17 9.81
N GLU A 9 6.12 -7.97 8.78
CA GLU A 9 6.07 -9.44 8.89
C GLU A 9 7.04 -9.97 9.95
N HIS A 10 8.27 -9.43 10.00
CA HIS A 10 9.27 -9.81 11.00
C HIS A 10 8.82 -9.46 12.44
N LEU A 11 8.09 -8.37 12.62
CA LEU A 11 7.52 -7.95 13.91
C LEU A 11 6.25 -8.74 14.28
N GLY A 12 5.77 -9.66 13.43
CA GLY A 12 4.51 -10.39 13.62
C GLY A 12 3.26 -9.64 13.15
N GLU A 13 3.41 -8.42 12.63
CA GLU A 13 2.35 -7.53 12.15
C GLU A 13 1.93 -7.84 10.70
N SER A 14 1.60 -9.11 10.44
CA SER A 14 1.29 -9.61 9.09
C SER A 14 0.07 -8.92 8.45
N ALA A 15 -0.95 -8.61 9.26
CA ALA A 15 -2.14 -7.88 8.77
C ALA A 15 -1.78 -6.46 8.31
N SER A 16 -0.87 -5.79 9.01
CA SER A 16 -0.37 -4.46 8.64
C SER A 16 0.50 -4.52 7.39
N ALA A 17 1.33 -5.55 7.24
CA ALA A 17 2.11 -5.78 6.02
C ALA A 17 1.22 -5.97 4.78
N ILE A 18 0.16 -6.77 4.90
CA ILE A 18 -0.82 -6.99 3.83
C ILE A 18 -1.55 -5.69 3.48
N ARG A 19 -2.00 -4.93 4.51
CA ARG A 19 -2.63 -3.62 4.31
C ARG A 19 -1.71 -2.66 3.57
N LEU A 20 -0.43 -2.58 3.96
CA LEU A 20 0.56 -1.73 3.33
C LEU A 20 0.78 -2.09 1.86
N MET A 21 0.91 -3.38 1.55
CA MET A 21 1.15 -3.81 0.16
C MET A 21 -0.07 -3.62 -0.72
N GLY A 22 -1.28 -3.92 -0.24
CA GLY A 22 -2.48 -3.68 -1.02
C GLY A 22 -2.76 -2.18 -1.22
N ALA A 23 -2.41 -1.33 -0.25
CA ALA A 23 -2.42 0.12 -0.41
C ALA A 23 -1.54 0.57 -1.59
N VAL A 24 -0.32 0.06 -1.66
CA VAL A 24 0.63 0.34 -2.75
C VAL A 24 0.09 -0.16 -4.10
N GLU A 25 -0.46 -1.37 -4.17
CA GLU A 25 -1.09 -1.88 -5.40
C GLU A 25 -2.23 -0.98 -5.87
N THR A 26 -3.02 -0.47 -4.93
CA THR A 26 -4.18 0.34 -5.25
C THR A 26 -3.77 1.71 -5.81
N VAL A 27 -2.87 2.42 -5.11
CA VAL A 27 -2.36 3.73 -5.54
C VAL A 27 -1.63 3.65 -6.89
N THR A 28 -0.86 2.58 -7.09
CA THR A 28 -0.17 2.36 -8.38
C THR A 28 -1.14 1.99 -9.50
N SER A 29 -2.23 1.28 -9.21
CA SER A 29 -3.29 0.98 -10.20
C SER A 29 -4.08 2.22 -10.65
N GLU A 30 -4.12 3.26 -9.83
CA GLU A 30 -4.75 4.55 -10.15
C GLU A 30 -3.82 5.47 -10.97
N GLY A 31 -2.62 5.02 -11.30
CA GLY A 31 -1.65 5.77 -12.11
C GLY A 31 -0.83 6.79 -11.32
N VAL A 32 -0.91 6.77 -9.98
CA VAL A 32 -0.03 7.57 -9.12
C VAL A 32 1.32 6.86 -9.03
N LEU A 33 2.11 7.07 -10.07
CA LEU A 33 3.41 6.44 -10.29
C LEU A 33 4.50 7.51 -10.28
N THR A 34 5.61 7.24 -9.62
CA THR A 34 6.76 8.14 -9.65
C THR A 34 7.54 8.06 -10.97
N PRO A 35 8.32 9.10 -11.34
CA PRO A 35 9.09 9.14 -12.59
C PRO A 35 10.03 7.95 -12.81
N ASP A 36 10.57 7.36 -11.74
CA ASP A 36 11.47 6.20 -11.80
C ASP A 36 10.76 4.92 -12.28
N VAL A 37 9.43 4.85 -12.17
CA VAL A 37 8.61 3.71 -12.64
C VAL A 37 7.65 4.10 -13.78
N GLY A 38 7.92 5.24 -14.44
CA GLY A 38 7.22 5.65 -15.65
C GLY A 38 5.97 6.51 -15.44
N GLY A 39 5.79 7.11 -14.26
CA GLY A 39 4.73 8.09 -14.01
C GLY A 39 5.23 9.52 -13.87
N THR A 40 4.40 10.39 -13.31
CA THR A 40 4.68 11.82 -13.11
C THR A 40 4.52 12.27 -11.66
N ALA A 41 4.16 11.37 -10.75
CA ALA A 41 3.87 11.68 -9.36
C ALA A 41 5.17 11.90 -8.56
N THR A 42 5.17 12.89 -7.69
CA THR A 42 6.24 13.09 -6.73
C THR A 42 6.14 12.07 -5.59
N THR A 43 7.24 11.86 -4.87
CA THR A 43 7.27 11.02 -3.67
C THR A 43 6.23 11.46 -2.61
N GLN A 44 6.00 12.77 -2.51
CA GLN A 44 5.01 13.36 -1.63
C GLN A 44 3.59 12.96 -2.09
N GLU A 45 3.29 13.09 -3.38
CA GLU A 45 1.99 12.72 -3.96
C GLU A 45 1.68 11.23 -3.84
N VAL A 46 2.67 10.34 -3.94
CA VAL A 46 2.48 8.89 -3.71
C VAL A 46 2.18 8.60 -2.23
N THR A 47 2.74 9.39 -1.31
CA THR A 47 2.51 9.22 0.14
C THR A 47 1.16 9.81 0.56
N ASP A 48 0.78 10.94 -0.04
CA ASP A 48 -0.48 11.66 0.24
C ASP A 48 -1.67 11.06 -0.51
N ALA A 49 -1.43 10.18 -1.49
CA ALA A 49 -2.46 9.41 -2.17
C ALA A 49 -3.31 8.67 -1.14
N ARG A 50 -4.57 9.10 -1.00
CA ARG A 50 -5.52 8.43 -0.13
C ARG A 50 -5.82 7.05 -0.68
N LEU A 51 -5.95 6.09 0.21
CA LEU A 51 -6.48 4.77 -0.14
C LEU A 51 -7.92 4.97 -0.62
N PRO A 52 -8.25 4.61 -1.87
CA PRO A 52 -9.65 4.56 -2.28
C PRO A 52 -10.36 3.47 -1.47
N GLU A 53 -11.67 3.65 -1.27
CA GLU A 53 -12.49 2.65 -0.61
C GLU A 53 -12.47 1.35 -1.42
N ASN A 54 -11.75 0.35 -0.92
CA ASN A 54 -11.56 -0.91 -1.62
C ASN A 54 -12.13 -2.06 -0.76
N PRO A 55 -13.28 -2.64 -1.16
CA PRO A 55 -13.98 -3.68 -0.39
C PRO A 55 -13.21 -5.02 -0.32
N ARG A 56 -12.07 -5.15 -1.00
CA ARG A 56 -11.16 -6.30 -0.84
C ARG A 56 -10.41 -6.26 0.49
N PHE A 57 -10.22 -5.08 1.08
CA PHE A 57 -9.48 -4.91 2.35
C PHE A 57 -10.25 -5.42 3.58
N GLU A 58 -11.58 -5.35 3.57
CA GLU A 58 -12.42 -5.76 4.72
C GLU A 58 -12.39 -7.27 4.99
N ARG A 59 -12.12 -8.11 3.98
CA ARG A 59 -12.16 -9.59 4.14
C ARG A 59 -10.91 -10.21 4.74
N VAL A 60 -9.78 -9.50 4.76
CA VAL A 60 -8.49 -10.05 5.22
C VAL A 60 -8.17 -9.63 6.66
N THR A 61 -8.87 -8.62 7.18
CA THR A 61 -8.65 -8.11 8.53
C THR A 61 -9.73 -8.65 9.44
N GLY A 62 -9.75 -9.99 9.59
CA GLY A 62 -10.56 -10.66 10.59
C GLY A 62 -10.05 -10.32 12.00
N PHE A 63 -10.51 -9.19 12.53
CA PHE A 63 -10.51 -8.90 13.95
C PHE A 63 -11.96 -9.03 14.42
N GLN A 64 -12.28 -10.15 15.04
CA GLN A 64 -13.15 -10.15 16.23
C GLN A 64 -12.25 -9.93 17.44
#